data_AF-A0AAW1JW99-F1
#
_entry.id   AF-A0AAW1JW99-F1
#
_cell.length_a   1.000
_cell.length_b   1.000
_cell.length_c   1.000
_cell.angle_alpha   90.00
_cell.angle_beta   90.00
_cell.angle_gamma   90.00
#
_symmetry.space_group_name_H-M   'P 1'
#
loop_
_entity.id
_entity.type
_entity.pdbx_description
1 polymer ?
#
loop_
_entity_poly.entity_id
_entity_poly.type
_entity_poly.pdbx_seq_one_letter_code
_entity_poly.pdbx_strand_id
1 'polypeptide(L)'
;MECQNHAGYNYNSNDNYCFNMKNSCRIGTWNVRTMLDTTKLDQVLNEMDLFKLDLLGLCETRWPGQGDKLNKNGSSILFSGKGEHEDRLNGVAIIISKNARKSLLEWKPISDRILTVRIKSSVRPITIIQCYAPTEVSEEEPKDVFYQELSSTLQKVKKGDIIILMGDLNAKVGSNNEEYENIMGQHGLGQRNSNGERLIELCMEHDLIIGGTQFPHKDIHKVTWTSPDQQTQNQIDHIAISKKWRGCLNDVRNKRSADVGSDHHLLIGKIKLKLSAVKRKAQFRKRKRYNVVTLHNETNAKK
;
A
#
# COMPACT_ATOMS: atom_id res chain seq x y z
N MET A 1 2.20 -3.42 -41.08
CA MET A 1 0.76 -3.70 -40.89
C MET A 1 0.35 -3.03 -39.59
N GLU A 2 -0.48 -2.00 -39.72
CA GLU A 2 -0.90 -1.09 -38.67
C GLU A 2 -1.73 -1.80 -37.60
N CYS A 3 -1.50 -1.44 -36.33
CA CYS A 3 -2.41 -1.75 -35.23
C CYS A 3 -2.85 -0.45 -34.57
N GLN A 4 -3.85 0.19 -35.17
CA GLN A 4 -4.80 1.00 -34.42
C GLN A 4 -5.96 0.09 -34.04
N ASN A 5 -6.25 -0.03 -32.75
CA ASN A 5 -7.59 -0.29 -32.22
C ASN A 5 -7.60 0.01 -30.71
N HIS A 6 -7.85 1.27 -30.37
CA HIS A 6 -8.34 1.65 -29.05
C HIS A 6 -9.85 1.34 -28.99
N ALA A 7 -10.21 0.20 -28.43
CA ALA A 7 -11.58 -0.07 -28.02
C ALA A 7 -11.85 0.62 -26.67
N GLY A 8 -12.38 1.83 -26.73
CA GLY A 8 -12.98 2.50 -25.58
C GLY A 8 -14.23 1.75 -25.13
N TYR A 9 -14.14 1.03 -24.02
CA TYR A 9 -15.32 0.43 -23.38
C TYR A 9 -16.08 1.50 -22.59
N ASN A 10 -17.27 1.85 -23.07
CA ASN A 10 -18.26 2.63 -22.33
C ASN A 10 -18.84 1.78 -21.18
N TYR A 11 -18.60 2.18 -19.93
CA TYR A 11 -19.16 1.51 -18.76
C TYR A 11 -20.41 2.24 -18.27
N ASN A 12 -21.54 1.54 -18.29
CA ASN A 12 -22.79 1.94 -17.63
C ASN A 12 -22.53 2.15 -16.12
N SER A 13 -22.69 3.38 -15.68
CA SER A 13 -22.33 3.91 -14.36
C SER A 13 -23.48 3.85 -13.33
N ASN A 14 -24.31 2.80 -13.34
CA ASN A 14 -25.49 2.72 -12.48
C ASN A 14 -25.40 1.76 -11.27
N ASP A 15 -24.20 1.36 -10.85
CA ASP A 15 -23.97 0.70 -9.56
C ASP A 15 -23.05 1.53 -8.66
N ASN A 16 -23.60 2.10 -7.59
CA ASN A 16 -22.91 2.95 -6.60
C ASN A 16 -21.94 2.19 -5.68
N TYR A 17 -21.11 1.29 -6.21
CA TYR A 17 -20.01 0.72 -5.43
C TYR A 17 -18.78 1.62 -5.55
N CYS A 18 -18.45 2.29 -4.45
CA CYS A 18 -17.20 3.03 -4.28
C CYS A 18 -16.26 2.19 -3.43
N PHE A 19 -14.96 2.20 -3.72
CA PHE A 19 -13.93 1.67 -2.83
C PHE A 19 -14.04 2.36 -1.48
N ASN A 20 -14.75 1.71 -0.57
CA ASN A 20 -15.33 2.38 0.56
C ASN A 20 -14.41 2.21 1.75
N MET A 21 -13.45 3.11 1.89
CA MET A 21 -12.64 3.17 3.10
C MET A 21 -13.45 3.55 4.37
N LYS A 22 -14.76 3.90 4.30
CA LYS A 22 -15.60 3.99 5.51
C LYS A 22 -15.81 2.61 6.13
N ASN A 23 -15.92 1.58 5.28
CA ASN A 23 -15.76 0.18 5.67
C ASN A 23 -14.27 -0.17 5.57
N SER A 24 -13.76 -1.11 6.37
CA SER A 24 -12.31 -1.41 6.34
C SER A 24 -11.94 -1.98 4.96
N CYS A 25 -11.04 -1.31 4.24
CA CYS A 25 -10.39 -1.85 3.07
C CYS A 25 -9.23 -2.75 3.49
N ARG A 26 -9.00 -3.85 2.77
CA ARG A 26 -7.82 -4.69 2.93
C ARG A 26 -7.05 -4.78 1.63
N ILE A 27 -5.78 -4.43 1.69
CA ILE A 27 -4.83 -4.63 0.60
C ILE A 27 -3.76 -5.60 1.05
N GLY A 28 -3.19 -6.35 0.12
CA GLY A 28 -2.04 -7.19 0.41
C GLY A 28 -0.97 -7.12 -0.66
N THR A 29 0.23 -7.56 -0.31
CA THR A 29 1.32 -7.87 -1.24
C THR A 29 1.88 -9.25 -0.91
N TRP A 30 2.25 -10.00 -1.94
CA TRP A 30 2.81 -11.34 -1.80
C TRP A 30 3.78 -11.67 -2.93
N ASN A 31 5.05 -11.93 -2.60
CA ASN A 31 5.95 -12.59 -3.54
C ASN A 31 5.57 -14.09 -3.64
N VAL A 32 5.23 -14.52 -4.85
CA VAL A 32 4.73 -15.87 -5.11
C VAL A 32 5.76 -16.77 -5.78
N ARG A 33 6.98 -16.29 -6.02
CA ARG A 33 8.10 -16.94 -6.74
C ARG A 33 7.84 -17.26 -8.21
N THR A 34 6.65 -17.73 -8.57
CA THR A 34 6.22 -18.00 -9.95
C THR A 34 4.71 -18.18 -10.02
N MET A 35 4.11 -17.71 -11.12
CA MET A 35 2.70 -17.92 -11.45
C MET A 35 2.52 -18.68 -12.78
N LEU A 36 3.54 -19.42 -13.22
CA LEU A 36 3.48 -20.20 -14.46
C LEU A 36 2.54 -21.40 -14.35
N ASP A 37 2.40 -21.94 -13.14
CA ASP A 37 1.41 -22.96 -12.83
C ASP A 37 0.02 -22.30 -12.63
N THR A 38 -0.94 -22.70 -13.45
CA THR A 38 -2.32 -22.18 -13.38
C THR A 38 -3.03 -22.54 -12.07
N THR A 39 -2.68 -23.67 -11.45
CA THR A 39 -3.28 -24.10 -10.17
C THR A 39 -2.91 -23.15 -9.04
N LYS A 40 -1.72 -22.55 -9.12
CA LYS A 40 -1.24 -21.57 -8.13
C LYS A 40 -2.04 -20.28 -8.18
N LEU A 41 -2.52 -19.88 -9.36
CA LEU A 41 -3.43 -18.74 -9.47
C LEU A 41 -4.73 -18.97 -8.71
N ASP A 42 -5.31 -20.17 -8.81
CA ASP A 42 -6.52 -20.52 -8.06
C ASP A 42 -6.28 -20.53 -6.55
N GLN A 43 -5.12 -21.01 -6.08
CA GLN A 43 -4.73 -20.92 -4.67
C GLN A 43 -4.63 -19.46 -4.20
N VAL A 44 -3.93 -18.60 -4.95
CA VAL A 44 -3.81 -17.16 -4.63
C VAL A 44 -5.19 -16.49 -4.55
N LEU A 45 -6.09 -16.82 -5.47
CA LEU A 45 -7.45 -16.27 -5.48
C LEU A 45 -8.27 -16.75 -4.29
N ASN A 46 -8.17 -18.02 -3.93
CA ASN A 46 -8.83 -18.56 -2.73
C ASN A 46 -8.34 -17.87 -1.46
N GLU A 47 -7.02 -17.62 -1.35
CA GLU A 47 -6.44 -16.88 -0.22
C GLU A 47 -6.91 -15.42 -0.20
N MET A 48 -6.99 -14.78 -1.36
CA MET A 48 -7.52 -13.42 -1.51
C MET A 48 -8.96 -13.33 -0.97
N ASP A 49 -9.81 -14.29 -1.31
CA ASP A 49 -11.19 -14.37 -0.84
C ASP A 49 -11.27 -14.70 0.66
N LEU A 50 -10.46 -15.65 1.16
CA LEU A 50 -10.40 -16.04 2.57
C LEU A 50 -10.03 -14.85 3.47
N PHE A 51 -9.03 -14.06 3.06
CA PHE A 51 -8.61 -12.87 3.79
C PHE A 51 -9.44 -11.62 3.48
N LYS A 52 -10.41 -11.73 2.57
CA LYS A 52 -11.32 -10.65 2.14
C LYS A 52 -10.55 -9.43 1.65
N LEU A 53 -9.56 -9.68 0.78
CA LEU A 53 -8.75 -8.64 0.18
C LEU A 53 -9.51 -7.96 -0.95
N ASP A 54 -9.44 -6.63 -1.00
CA ASP A 54 -9.97 -5.85 -2.11
C ASP A 54 -8.98 -5.82 -3.28
N LEU A 55 -7.68 -5.71 -2.96
CA LEU A 55 -6.56 -5.76 -3.89
C LEU A 55 -5.42 -6.60 -3.32
N LEU A 56 -4.76 -7.36 -4.18
CA LEU A 56 -3.56 -8.13 -3.87
C LEU A 56 -2.49 -7.89 -4.93
N GLY A 57 -1.38 -7.29 -4.53
CA GLY A 57 -0.18 -7.19 -5.35
C GLY A 57 0.65 -8.47 -5.29
N LEU A 58 1.23 -8.85 -6.42
CA LEU A 58 2.09 -10.02 -6.56
C LEU A 58 3.47 -9.61 -7.09
N CYS A 59 4.51 -10.27 -6.58
CA CYS A 59 5.88 -10.21 -7.09
C CYS A 59 6.31 -11.58 -7.63
N GLU A 60 7.33 -11.58 -8.49
CA GLU A 60 7.84 -12.77 -9.19
C GLU A 60 6.75 -13.58 -9.92
N THR A 61 5.86 -12.89 -10.64
CA THR A 61 4.82 -13.59 -11.42
C THR A 61 5.40 -14.40 -12.58
N ARG A 62 6.51 -13.93 -13.17
CA ARG A 62 7.19 -14.55 -14.32
C ARG A 62 6.32 -14.66 -15.58
N TRP A 63 5.25 -13.87 -15.66
CA TRP A 63 4.43 -13.78 -16.85
C TRP A 63 5.08 -12.87 -17.91
N PRO A 64 5.04 -13.24 -19.19
CA PRO A 64 5.56 -12.39 -20.25
C PRO A 64 4.58 -11.28 -20.61
N GLY A 65 5.14 -10.15 -21.04
CA GLY A 65 4.40 -8.99 -21.53
C GLY A 65 3.59 -8.29 -20.44
N GLN A 66 2.60 -7.52 -20.88
CA GLN A 66 1.73 -6.73 -20.03
C GLN A 66 0.29 -6.88 -20.49
N GLY A 67 -0.67 -6.77 -19.57
CA GLY A 67 -2.08 -6.84 -19.93
C GLY A 67 -3.02 -6.93 -18.75
N ASP A 68 -4.29 -7.03 -19.08
CA ASP A 68 -5.37 -7.31 -18.15
C ASP A 68 -6.06 -8.62 -18.50
N LYS A 69 -6.44 -9.39 -17.47
CA LYS A 69 -7.22 -10.62 -17.59
C LYS A 69 -8.40 -10.54 -16.65
N LEU A 70 -9.56 -10.97 -17.12
CA LEU A 70 -10.74 -11.17 -16.28
C LEU A 70 -10.85 -12.64 -15.92
N ASN A 71 -10.94 -12.94 -14.63
CA ASN A 71 -11.19 -14.30 -14.17
C ASN A 71 -12.70 -14.63 -14.18
N LYS A 72 -13.05 -15.91 -14.23
CA LYS A 72 -14.42 -16.44 -14.20
C LYS A 72 -15.24 -15.91 -13.01
N ASN A 73 -14.59 -15.68 -11.86
CA ASN A 73 -15.23 -15.16 -10.65
C ASN A 73 -15.45 -13.63 -10.66
N GLY A 74 -15.01 -12.94 -11.72
CA GLY A 74 -15.17 -11.49 -11.91
C GLY A 74 -14.04 -10.63 -11.33
N SER A 75 -13.01 -11.22 -10.72
CA SER A 75 -11.78 -10.52 -10.34
C SER A 75 -10.94 -10.20 -11.57
N SER A 76 -10.28 -9.04 -11.58
CA SER A 76 -9.38 -8.63 -12.66
C SER A 76 -7.93 -8.78 -12.24
N ILE A 77 -7.08 -9.25 -13.13
CA ILE A 77 -5.64 -9.40 -12.94
C ILE A 77 -4.96 -8.46 -13.90
N LEU A 78 -4.22 -7.49 -13.39
CA LEU A 78 -3.40 -6.56 -14.17
C LEU A 78 -1.96 -6.98 -13.98
N PHE A 79 -1.17 -7.13 -15.03
CA PHE A 79 0.20 -7.62 -14.92
C PHE A 79 1.17 -6.88 -15.83
N SER A 80 2.42 -6.86 -15.40
CA SER A 80 3.57 -6.30 -16.10
C SER A 80 4.76 -7.22 -15.91
N GLY A 81 5.38 -7.66 -17.00
CA GLY A 81 6.56 -8.51 -17.02
C GLY A 81 7.42 -8.22 -18.24
N LYS A 82 8.53 -8.96 -18.36
CA LYS A 82 9.48 -8.79 -19.47
C LYS A 82 8.92 -9.24 -20.81
N GLY A 83 9.59 -8.84 -21.91
CA GLY A 83 9.23 -9.30 -23.25
C GLY A 83 9.21 -10.82 -23.39
N GLU A 84 8.46 -11.35 -24.37
CA GLU A 84 8.25 -12.80 -24.55
C GLU A 84 9.56 -13.62 -24.68
N HIS A 85 10.63 -12.97 -25.14
CA HIS A 85 11.94 -13.55 -25.45
C HIS A 85 13.02 -13.26 -24.40
N GLU A 86 12.68 -12.66 -23.27
CA GLU A 86 13.62 -12.36 -22.19
C GLU A 86 13.51 -13.36 -21.02
N ASP A 87 14.58 -13.46 -20.23
CA ASP A 87 14.61 -14.28 -19.01
C ASP A 87 13.53 -13.85 -18.02
N ARG A 88 12.62 -14.80 -17.72
CA ARG A 88 11.38 -14.55 -16.96
C ARG A 88 11.59 -14.60 -15.45
N LEU A 89 12.58 -13.87 -14.95
CA LEU A 89 12.92 -13.88 -13.51
C LEU A 89 12.11 -12.86 -12.69
N ASN A 90 11.53 -11.86 -13.37
CA ASN A 90 10.80 -10.76 -12.73
C ASN A 90 9.28 -10.86 -13.01
N GLY A 91 8.55 -9.78 -12.78
CA GLY A 91 7.13 -9.66 -13.07
C GLY A 91 6.33 -9.27 -11.84
N VAL A 92 5.42 -8.33 -12.02
CA VAL A 92 4.49 -7.85 -11.00
C VAL A 92 3.06 -7.94 -11.51
N ALA A 93 2.13 -8.16 -10.59
CA ALA A 93 0.70 -8.11 -10.90
C ALA A 93 -0.10 -7.48 -9.76
N ILE A 94 -1.30 -7.01 -10.07
CA ILE A 94 -2.30 -6.60 -9.10
C ILE A 94 -3.60 -7.34 -9.44
N ILE A 95 -4.07 -8.16 -8.52
CA ILE A 95 -5.40 -8.77 -8.55
C ILE A 95 -6.37 -7.83 -7.84
N ILE A 96 -7.47 -7.50 -8.49
CA ILE A 96 -8.53 -6.62 -8.02
C ILE A 96 -9.81 -7.43 -7.89
N SER A 97 -10.41 -7.44 -6.69
CA SER A 97 -11.68 -8.12 -6.46
C SER A 97 -12.78 -7.58 -7.39
N LYS A 98 -13.78 -8.41 -7.67
CA LYS A 98 -14.95 -8.04 -8.49
C LYS A 98 -15.58 -6.70 -8.08
N ASN A 99 -15.68 -6.45 -6.77
CA ASN A 99 -16.27 -5.22 -6.28
C ASN A 99 -15.31 -4.03 -6.43
N ALA A 100 -14.05 -4.17 -6.00
CA ALA A 100 -13.05 -3.10 -6.14
C ALA A 100 -12.82 -2.70 -7.60
N ARG A 101 -12.97 -3.63 -8.54
CA ARG A 101 -12.82 -3.40 -9.99
C ARG A 101 -13.78 -2.35 -10.54
N LYS A 102 -15.00 -2.22 -9.96
CA LYS A 102 -15.97 -1.17 -10.33
C LYS A 102 -15.45 0.24 -10.04
N SER A 103 -14.47 0.36 -9.16
CA SER A 103 -13.82 1.61 -8.79
C SER A 103 -12.47 1.84 -9.48
N LEU A 104 -12.01 0.94 -10.35
CA LEU A 104 -10.76 1.14 -11.10
C LEU A 104 -10.88 2.34 -12.05
N LEU A 105 -9.97 3.30 -11.93
CA LEU A 105 -9.90 4.50 -12.77
C LEU A 105 -8.86 4.36 -13.87
N GLU A 106 -7.64 3.95 -13.52
CA GLU A 106 -6.54 3.76 -14.47
C GLU A 106 -5.56 2.72 -13.92
N TRP A 107 -4.77 2.13 -14.81
CA TRP A 107 -3.60 1.33 -14.45
C TRP A 107 -2.51 1.55 -15.49
N LYS A 108 -1.24 1.41 -15.08
CA LYS A 108 -0.09 1.57 -15.97
C LYS A 108 1.02 0.59 -15.60
N PRO A 109 1.46 -0.27 -16.53
CA PRO A 109 2.73 -0.99 -16.40
C PRO A 109 3.87 0.01 -16.60
N ILE A 110 4.77 0.11 -15.63
CA ILE A 110 5.93 1.04 -15.71
C ILE A 110 7.15 0.25 -16.17
N SER A 111 7.40 -0.88 -15.53
CA SER A 111 8.44 -1.85 -15.87
C SER A 111 8.00 -3.26 -15.47
N ASP A 112 8.84 -4.27 -15.72
CA ASP A 112 8.64 -5.63 -15.22
C ASP A 112 8.72 -5.73 -13.68
N ARG A 113 9.12 -4.64 -13.02
CA ARG A 113 9.24 -4.51 -11.57
C ARG A 113 8.26 -3.52 -10.95
N ILE A 114 7.56 -2.68 -11.72
CA ILE A 114 6.67 -1.64 -11.20
C ILE A 114 5.35 -1.60 -11.97
N LEU A 115 4.24 -1.69 -11.23
CA LEU A 115 2.88 -1.60 -11.76
C LEU A 115 2.04 -0.65 -10.90
N THR A 116 1.33 0.27 -11.55
CA THR A 116 0.49 1.26 -10.87
C THR A 116 -0.98 1.04 -11.17
N VAL A 117 -1.82 1.24 -10.15
CA VAL A 117 -3.29 1.20 -10.24
C VAL A 117 -3.86 2.38 -9.48
N ARG A 118 -4.84 3.05 -10.08
CA ARG A 118 -5.58 4.14 -9.44
C ARG A 118 -7.02 3.72 -9.22
N ILE A 119 -7.47 3.74 -7.97
CA ILE A 119 -8.82 3.37 -7.56
C ILE A 119 -9.58 4.60 -7.05
N LYS A 120 -10.81 4.77 -7.50
CA LYS A 120 -11.76 5.75 -6.97
C LYS A 120 -12.16 5.37 -5.54
N SER A 121 -11.90 6.24 -4.57
CA SER A 121 -12.44 6.09 -3.21
C SER A 121 -13.43 7.21 -2.88
N SER A 122 -14.12 7.07 -1.74
CA SER A 122 -15.14 8.03 -1.30
C SER A 122 -14.60 9.40 -0.91
N VAL A 123 -13.28 9.54 -0.69
CA VAL A 123 -12.68 10.80 -0.23
C VAL A 123 -11.69 11.34 -1.25
N ARG A 124 -10.68 10.55 -1.62
CA ARG A 124 -9.73 10.87 -2.70
C ARG A 124 -9.32 9.61 -3.44
N PRO A 125 -9.04 9.67 -4.74
CA PRO A 125 -8.49 8.51 -5.44
C PRO A 125 -7.22 8.01 -4.75
N ILE A 126 -7.03 6.70 -4.78
CA ILE A 126 -5.89 6.02 -4.18
C ILE A 126 -5.05 5.50 -5.34
N THR A 127 -3.78 5.90 -5.39
CA THR A 127 -2.80 5.31 -6.30
C THR A 127 -1.99 4.28 -5.53
N ILE A 128 -2.05 3.03 -5.99
CA ILE A 128 -1.33 1.88 -5.46
C ILE A 128 -0.22 1.57 -6.44
N ILE A 129 1.00 1.45 -5.92
CA ILE A 129 2.20 1.08 -6.67
C ILE A 129 2.64 -0.27 -6.12
N GLN A 130 2.52 -1.32 -6.93
CA GLN A 130 3.12 -2.62 -6.67
C GLN A 130 4.53 -2.64 -7.24
N CYS A 131 5.50 -3.08 -6.45
CA CYS A 131 6.89 -3.13 -6.89
C CYS A 131 7.65 -4.38 -6.45
N TYR A 132 8.68 -4.74 -7.21
CA TYR A 132 9.65 -5.79 -6.88
C TYR A 132 11.08 -5.29 -7.07
N ALA A 133 11.77 -4.97 -5.98
CA ALA A 133 13.12 -4.42 -6.03
C ALA A 133 14.17 -5.50 -6.35
N PRO A 134 15.33 -5.11 -6.93
CA PRO A 134 16.51 -5.98 -6.98
C PRO A 134 16.92 -6.47 -5.59
N THR A 135 17.53 -7.65 -5.53
CA THR A 135 17.99 -8.25 -4.27
C THR A 135 19.13 -7.46 -3.63
N GLU A 136 19.34 -7.63 -2.33
CA GLU A 136 20.44 -6.95 -1.62
C GLU A 136 21.83 -7.28 -2.20
N VAL A 137 22.00 -8.49 -2.75
CA VAL A 137 23.27 -8.94 -3.37
C VAL A 137 23.44 -8.47 -4.82
N SER A 138 22.45 -7.82 -5.41
CA SER A 138 22.57 -7.24 -6.74
C SER A 138 23.59 -6.09 -6.73
N GLU A 139 24.16 -5.81 -7.89
CA GLU A 139 25.02 -4.64 -8.11
C GLU A 139 24.26 -3.34 -7.79
N GLU A 140 25.00 -2.27 -7.48
CA GLU A 140 24.40 -0.99 -7.10
C GLU A 140 23.67 -0.31 -8.26
N GLU A 141 24.15 -0.43 -9.50
CA GLU A 141 23.53 0.21 -10.67
C GLU A 141 22.08 -0.25 -10.91
N PRO A 142 21.74 -1.57 -10.94
CA PRO A 142 20.35 -2.02 -11.01
C PRO A 142 19.47 -1.50 -9.86
N LYS A 143 20.01 -1.37 -8.65
CA LYS A 143 19.28 -0.81 -7.50
C LYS A 143 19.01 0.67 -7.71
N ASP A 144 20.00 1.45 -8.12
CA ASP A 144 19.88 2.88 -8.42
C ASP A 144 18.83 3.14 -9.49
N VAL A 145 18.90 2.40 -10.61
CA VAL A 145 17.92 2.51 -11.71
C VAL A 145 16.50 2.23 -11.21
N PHE A 146 16.31 1.17 -10.41
CA PHE A 146 15.00 0.84 -9.85
C PHE A 146 14.46 1.94 -8.93
N TYR A 147 15.26 2.44 -7.98
CA TYR A 147 14.82 3.47 -7.04
C TYR A 147 14.58 4.83 -7.73
N GLN A 148 15.34 5.17 -8.77
CA GLN A 148 15.09 6.35 -9.61
C GLN A 148 13.79 6.23 -10.41
N GLU A 149 13.51 5.06 -10.99
CA GLU A 149 12.24 4.80 -11.69
C GLU A 149 11.05 4.84 -10.73
N LEU A 150 11.20 4.27 -9.53
CA LEU A 150 10.19 4.29 -8.49
C LEU A 150 9.92 5.72 -7.98
N SER A 151 10.96 6.52 -7.72
CA SER A 151 10.85 7.94 -7.36
C SER A 151 10.15 8.73 -8.47
N SER A 152 10.56 8.54 -9.74
CA SER A 152 9.90 9.15 -10.90
C SER A 152 8.42 8.77 -11.02
N THR A 153 8.07 7.54 -10.66
CA THR A 153 6.69 7.05 -10.65
C THR A 153 5.87 7.76 -9.56
N LEU A 154 6.43 7.91 -8.36
CA LEU A 154 5.82 8.64 -7.24
C LEU A 154 5.59 10.12 -7.58
N GLN A 155 6.55 10.78 -8.23
CA GLN A 155 6.42 12.18 -8.67
C GLN A 155 5.31 12.39 -9.71
N LYS A 156 5.07 11.39 -10.57
CA LYS A 156 4.02 11.41 -11.60
C LYS A 156 2.62 11.11 -11.05
N VAL A 157 2.48 10.73 -9.77
CA VAL A 157 1.17 10.47 -9.16
C VAL A 157 0.35 11.76 -9.15
N LYS A 158 -0.94 11.63 -9.50
CA LYS A 158 -1.86 12.76 -9.58
C LYS A 158 -1.96 13.49 -8.24
N LYS A 159 -1.78 14.82 -8.29
CA LYS A 159 -1.77 15.67 -7.10
C LYS A 159 -3.04 15.46 -6.27
N GLY A 160 -2.81 15.09 -5.02
CA GLY A 160 -3.86 14.91 -4.03
C GLY A 160 -4.35 13.48 -3.85
N ASP A 161 -4.00 12.55 -4.72
CA ASP A 161 -4.24 11.13 -4.51
C ASP A 161 -3.61 10.64 -3.19
N ILE A 162 -4.18 9.59 -2.60
CA ILE A 162 -3.56 8.85 -1.50
C ILE A 162 -2.58 7.86 -2.13
N ILE A 163 -1.31 7.92 -1.74
CA ILE A 163 -0.30 6.99 -2.26
C ILE A 163 -0.19 5.81 -1.31
N ILE A 164 -0.16 4.62 -1.90
CA ILE A 164 0.21 3.39 -1.24
C ILE A 164 1.31 2.74 -2.07
N LEU A 165 2.49 2.58 -1.47
CA LEU A 165 3.58 1.80 -2.04
C LEU A 165 3.57 0.44 -1.36
N MET A 166 3.58 -0.64 -2.12
CA MET A 166 3.68 -1.99 -1.56
C MET A 166 4.45 -2.91 -2.49
N GLY A 167 4.98 -3.99 -1.93
CA GLY A 167 5.79 -4.90 -2.72
C GLY A 167 6.83 -5.64 -1.90
N ASP A 168 7.62 -6.43 -2.61
CA ASP A 168 8.86 -6.99 -2.11
C ASP A 168 9.98 -6.02 -2.50
N LEU A 169 10.47 -5.27 -1.52
CA LEU A 169 11.48 -4.25 -1.72
C LEU A 169 12.88 -4.77 -1.40
N ASN A 170 13.04 -6.05 -1.03
CA ASN A 170 14.32 -6.62 -0.62
C ASN A 170 15.06 -5.78 0.44
N ALA A 171 14.30 -5.00 1.23
CA ALA A 171 14.80 -3.94 2.08
C ALA A 171 14.56 -4.28 3.55
N LYS A 172 15.63 -4.41 4.33
CA LYS A 172 15.56 -4.50 5.79
C LYS A 172 15.72 -3.10 6.35
N VAL A 173 14.65 -2.55 6.89
CA VAL A 173 14.67 -1.17 7.40
C VAL A 173 15.11 -1.12 8.87
N GLY A 174 14.97 -2.24 9.59
CA GLY A 174 15.35 -2.41 10.99
C GLY A 174 14.41 -1.74 11.99
N SER A 175 14.77 -1.81 13.27
CA SER A 175 14.01 -1.20 14.37
C SER A 175 14.53 0.17 14.81
N ASN A 176 15.78 0.53 14.44
CA ASN A 176 16.33 1.84 14.76
C ASN A 176 15.69 2.91 13.86
N ASN A 177 14.93 3.81 14.47
CA ASN A 177 14.25 4.91 13.81
C ASN A 177 14.78 6.29 14.21
N GLU A 178 15.92 6.36 14.91
CA GLU A 178 16.61 7.63 15.20
C GLU A 178 16.80 8.42 13.91
N GLU A 179 16.41 9.69 13.91
CA GLU A 179 16.42 10.60 12.73
C GLU A 179 15.32 10.34 11.68
N TYR A 180 14.58 9.23 11.79
CA TYR A 180 13.56 8.79 10.83
C TYR A 180 12.17 8.61 11.47
N GLU A 181 11.92 9.18 12.65
CA GLU A 181 10.68 8.99 13.43
C GLU A 181 9.43 9.49 12.71
N ASN A 182 9.62 10.35 11.71
CA ASN A 182 8.56 10.92 10.89
C ASN A 182 8.02 9.97 9.81
N ILE A 183 8.78 8.95 9.41
CA ILE A 183 8.45 7.96 8.36
C ILE A 183 8.45 6.51 8.87
N MET A 184 9.18 6.24 9.96
CA MET A 184 9.37 4.90 10.53
C MET A 184 9.00 4.87 12.02
N GLY A 185 8.41 3.75 12.44
CA GLY A 185 8.18 3.42 13.86
C GLY A 185 9.23 2.46 14.40
N GLN A 186 9.14 2.13 15.69
CA GLN A 186 10.17 1.37 16.41
C GLN A 186 9.99 -0.15 16.32
N HIS A 187 9.05 -0.64 15.50
CA HIS A 187 8.64 -2.04 15.50
C HIS A 187 9.10 -2.83 14.27
N GLY A 188 10.04 -2.29 13.48
CA GLY A 188 10.68 -3.06 12.40
C GLY A 188 11.52 -4.22 12.92
N LEU A 189 11.94 -5.11 12.02
CA LEU A 189 12.70 -6.31 12.35
C LEU A 189 14.13 -6.24 11.79
N GLY A 190 15.10 -6.72 12.59
CA GLY A 190 16.49 -6.92 12.16
C GLY A 190 17.32 -5.64 12.08
N GLN A 191 18.48 -5.76 11.45
CA GLN A 191 19.39 -4.65 11.19
C GLN A 191 19.16 -4.09 9.78
N ARG A 192 19.32 -2.77 9.65
CA ARG A 192 19.18 -2.07 8.38
C ARG A 192 20.23 -2.52 7.36
N ASN A 193 19.82 -2.73 6.10
CA ASN A 193 20.71 -3.04 4.98
C ASN A 193 20.73 -1.90 3.93
N SER A 194 21.49 -2.05 2.83
CA SER A 194 21.62 -1.02 1.79
C SER A 194 20.28 -0.70 1.15
N ASN A 195 19.50 -1.72 0.75
CA ASN A 195 18.14 -1.53 0.25
C ASN A 195 17.21 -0.87 1.29
N GLY A 196 17.45 -1.13 2.57
CA GLY A 196 16.75 -0.51 3.69
C GLY A 196 16.95 1.00 3.76
N GLU A 197 18.20 1.46 3.59
CA GLU A 197 18.52 2.89 3.56
C GLU A 197 17.85 3.57 2.36
N ARG A 198 17.97 2.97 1.16
CA ARG A 198 17.33 3.47 -0.07
C ARG A 198 15.81 3.60 0.06
N LEU A 199 15.16 2.63 0.70
CA LEU A 199 13.72 2.70 0.96
C LEU A 199 13.35 3.83 1.93
N ILE A 200 14.16 4.05 2.96
CA ILE A 200 13.96 5.12 3.94
C ILE A 200 14.12 6.48 3.26
N GLU A 201 15.19 6.69 2.50
CA GLU A 201 15.43 7.91 1.73
C GLU A 201 14.28 8.21 0.77
N LEU A 202 13.82 7.21 0.01
CA LEU A 202 12.65 7.34 -0.87
C LEU A 202 11.40 7.73 -0.09
N CYS A 203 11.17 7.10 1.06
CA CYS A 203 10.01 7.40 1.91
C CYS A 203 10.08 8.80 2.53
N MET A 204 11.28 9.30 2.84
CA MET A 204 11.48 10.68 3.28
C MET A 204 11.21 11.67 2.14
N GLU A 205 11.74 11.42 0.95
CA GLU A 205 11.56 12.26 -0.24
C GLU A 205 10.07 12.44 -0.60
N HIS A 206 9.31 11.34 -0.53
CA HIS A 206 7.90 11.29 -0.96
C HIS A 206 6.88 11.36 0.18
N ASP A 207 7.31 11.70 1.40
CA ASP A 207 6.45 11.76 2.60
C ASP A 207 5.59 10.48 2.76
N LEU A 208 6.22 9.31 2.74
CA LEU A 208 5.58 8.00 2.96
C LEU A 208 5.94 7.47 4.34
N ILE A 209 4.99 6.84 5.02
CA ILE A 209 5.19 6.12 6.28
C ILE A 209 5.24 4.62 6.02
N ILE A 210 6.31 3.97 6.49
CA ILE A 210 6.52 2.53 6.40
C ILE A 210 5.63 1.85 7.44
N GLY A 211 4.54 1.22 6.99
CA GLY A 211 3.51 0.68 7.87
C GLY A 211 3.97 -0.53 8.70
N GLY A 212 4.86 -1.35 8.16
CA GLY A 212 5.38 -2.55 8.83
C GLY A 212 6.15 -2.27 10.11
N THR A 213 6.57 -1.02 10.35
CA THR A 213 7.32 -0.59 11.54
C THR A 213 6.45 0.16 12.56
N GLN A 214 5.18 0.48 12.23
CA GLN A 214 4.30 1.31 13.06
C GLN A 214 3.57 0.55 14.17
N PHE A 215 3.43 -0.77 14.05
CA PHE A 215 2.53 -1.55 14.91
C PHE A 215 3.31 -2.53 15.80
N PRO A 216 3.04 -2.57 17.11
CA PRO A 216 3.73 -3.44 18.07
C PRO A 216 3.25 -4.89 17.97
N HIS A 217 3.60 -5.57 16.88
CA HIS A 217 3.28 -6.97 16.66
C HIS A 217 4.37 -7.90 17.22
N LYS A 218 4.04 -9.17 17.43
CA LYS A 218 5.05 -10.23 17.62
C LYS A 218 5.82 -10.45 16.31
N ASP A 219 7.08 -10.87 16.39
CA ASP A 219 7.95 -11.02 15.20
C ASP A 219 7.39 -12.00 14.16
N ILE A 220 6.69 -13.04 14.62
CA ILE A 220 5.93 -13.97 13.77
C ILE A 220 4.88 -13.31 12.85
N HIS A 221 4.54 -12.05 13.09
CA HIS A 221 3.60 -11.26 12.31
C HIS A 221 4.27 -10.09 11.57
N LYS A 222 5.60 -9.96 11.69
CA LYS A 222 6.45 -8.98 10.99
C LYS A 222 7.33 -9.64 9.93
N VAL A 223 7.83 -10.84 10.21
CA VAL A 223 8.60 -11.65 9.25
C VAL A 223 7.77 -11.83 7.99
N THR A 224 8.31 -11.48 6.84
CA THR A 224 7.65 -11.63 5.54
C THR A 224 8.33 -12.70 4.69
N TRP A 225 9.62 -12.96 4.91
CA TRP A 225 10.37 -14.00 4.22
C TRP A 225 11.08 -14.93 5.21
N THR A 226 11.13 -16.22 4.89
CA THR A 226 11.91 -17.22 5.63
C THR A 226 12.76 -18.02 4.65
N SER A 227 14.04 -18.19 4.94
CA SER A 227 14.94 -18.95 4.07
C SER A 227 14.49 -20.40 3.90
N PRO A 228 14.84 -21.08 2.80
CA PRO A 228 14.48 -22.48 2.57
C PRO A 228 14.95 -23.45 3.67
N ASP A 229 16.05 -23.12 4.36
CA ASP A 229 16.57 -23.89 5.50
C ASP A 229 15.86 -23.58 6.83
N GLN A 230 14.89 -22.65 6.82
CA GLN A 230 14.09 -22.18 7.96
C GLN A 230 14.89 -21.46 9.06
N GLN A 231 16.15 -21.10 8.82
CA GLN A 231 17.02 -20.50 9.84
C GLN A 231 16.99 -18.97 9.83
N THR A 232 16.82 -18.36 8.65
CA THR A 232 16.87 -16.91 8.48
C THR A 232 15.48 -16.36 8.24
N GLN A 233 15.11 -15.33 8.99
CA GLN A 233 13.81 -14.66 8.87
C GLN A 233 14.00 -13.17 8.70
N ASN A 234 13.34 -12.60 7.68
CA ASN A 234 13.50 -11.20 7.32
C ASN A 234 12.15 -10.51 7.10
N GLN A 235 12.14 -9.19 7.30
CA GLN A 235 11.05 -8.30 6.89
C GLN A 235 11.53 -7.51 5.67
N ILE A 236 11.12 -7.93 4.48
CA ILE A 236 11.55 -7.35 3.19
C ILE A 236 10.39 -6.96 2.28
N ASP A 237 9.20 -7.44 2.58
CA ASP A 237 7.96 -6.99 1.98
C ASP A 237 7.39 -5.83 2.82
N HIS A 238 6.97 -4.76 2.17
CA HIS A 238 6.49 -3.56 2.86
C HIS A 238 5.19 -3.04 2.29
N ILE A 239 4.45 -2.33 3.14
CA ILE A 239 3.33 -1.47 2.76
C ILE A 239 3.62 -0.11 3.39
N ALA A 240 3.75 0.92 2.55
CA ALA A 240 3.89 2.31 2.95
C ALA A 240 2.72 3.15 2.44
N ILE A 241 2.35 4.19 3.18
CA ILE A 241 1.23 5.08 2.86
C ILE A 241 1.66 6.54 2.97
N SER A 242 1.09 7.43 2.17
CA SER A 242 1.26 8.87 2.35
C SER A 242 1.11 9.29 3.81
N LYS A 243 2.10 9.98 4.35
CA LYS A 243 2.21 10.42 5.75
C LYS A 243 0.99 11.20 6.23
N LYS A 244 0.42 12.04 5.36
CA LYS A 244 -0.85 12.75 5.62
C LYS A 244 -2.02 11.81 5.95
N TRP A 245 -2.00 10.61 5.40
CA TRP A 245 -3.04 9.58 5.53
C TRP A 245 -2.65 8.45 6.49
N ARG A 246 -1.52 8.56 7.21
CA ARG A 246 -1.05 7.54 8.17
C ARG A 246 -2.11 7.07 9.16
N GLY A 247 -2.98 7.98 9.62
CA GLY A 247 -4.06 7.65 10.56
C GLY A 247 -5.12 6.70 9.99
N CYS A 248 -5.16 6.54 8.66
CA CYS A 248 -6.03 5.60 7.99
C CYS A 248 -5.46 4.18 7.91
N LEU A 249 -4.14 4.02 8.06
CA LEU A 249 -3.52 2.71 8.15
C LEU A 249 -3.69 2.20 9.59
N ASN A 250 -4.53 1.19 9.76
CA ASN A 250 -4.90 0.68 11.09
C ASN A 250 -4.05 -0.50 11.54
N ASP A 251 -3.50 -1.24 10.58
CA ASP A 251 -2.75 -2.47 10.85
C ASP A 251 -1.94 -2.81 9.59
N VAL A 252 -0.70 -3.25 9.76
CA VAL A 252 0.09 -3.94 8.74
C VAL A 252 0.63 -5.19 9.39
N ARG A 253 0.28 -6.35 8.83
CA ARG A 253 0.53 -7.62 9.48
C ARG A 253 0.66 -8.77 8.49
N ASN A 254 1.67 -9.60 8.70
CA ASN A 254 1.84 -10.84 7.96
C ASN A 254 0.79 -11.91 8.35
N LYS A 255 0.35 -12.71 7.37
CA LYS A 255 -0.54 -13.87 7.49
C LYS A 255 0.18 -15.17 7.16
N ARG A 256 0.82 -15.76 8.16
CA ARG A 256 1.48 -17.07 8.04
C ARG A 256 0.56 -18.26 7.75
N SER A 257 -0.75 -18.10 7.90
CA SER A 257 -1.71 -19.15 7.56
C SER A 257 -2.08 -19.17 6.09
N ALA A 258 -1.66 -18.15 5.32
CA ALA A 258 -1.80 -18.14 3.86
C ALA A 258 -0.67 -18.97 3.26
N ASP A 259 -0.97 -19.90 2.36
CA ASP A 259 0.04 -20.76 1.74
C ASP A 259 -0.21 -20.97 0.24
N VAL A 260 0.84 -20.71 -0.55
CA VAL A 260 0.90 -20.94 -2.02
C VAL A 260 2.25 -21.57 -2.41
N GLY A 261 2.92 -22.24 -1.47
CA GLY A 261 4.25 -22.80 -1.68
C GLY A 261 5.30 -21.72 -1.96
N SER A 262 5.22 -20.59 -1.24
CA SER A 262 6.21 -19.51 -1.29
C SER A 262 7.01 -19.47 0.01
N ASP A 263 8.27 -19.05 -0.07
CA ASP A 263 9.12 -18.70 1.06
C ASP A 263 8.80 -17.31 1.63
N HIS A 264 7.99 -16.54 0.89
CA HIS A 264 7.34 -15.33 1.38
C HIS A 264 5.93 -15.58 1.89
N HIS A 265 5.52 -14.73 2.81
CA HIS A 265 4.20 -14.76 3.42
C HIS A 265 3.38 -13.52 3.03
N LEU A 266 2.06 -13.69 2.98
CA LEU A 266 1.12 -12.63 2.62
C LEU A 266 1.12 -11.48 3.64
N LEU A 267 1.59 -10.30 3.23
CA LEU A 267 1.53 -9.08 4.03
C LEU A 267 0.23 -8.32 3.77
N ILE A 268 -0.56 -8.04 4.80
CA ILE A 268 -1.84 -7.34 4.67
C ILE A 268 -1.81 -5.98 5.39
N GLY A 269 -2.22 -4.93 4.67
CA GLY A 269 -2.53 -3.62 5.20
C GLY A 269 -4.05 -3.43 5.35
N LYS A 270 -4.50 -3.03 6.55
CA LYS A 270 -5.89 -2.64 6.79
C LYS A 270 -6.01 -1.13 6.76
N ILE A 271 -6.81 -0.62 5.84
CA ILE A 271 -6.98 0.81 5.61
C ILE A 271 -8.43 1.19 5.88
N LYS A 272 -8.65 2.14 6.77
CA LYS A 272 -9.97 2.69 7.08
C LYS A 272 -9.85 4.19 7.21
N LEU A 273 -10.74 4.94 6.54
CA LEU A 273 -10.79 6.38 6.66
C LEU A 273 -10.97 6.79 8.12
N LYS A 274 -10.03 7.61 8.58
CA LYS A 274 -10.18 8.43 9.77
C LYS A 274 -10.14 9.88 9.33
N LEU A 275 -11.31 10.51 9.27
CA LEU A 275 -11.38 11.96 9.13
C LEU A 275 -11.09 12.57 10.49
N SER A 276 -10.04 13.37 10.58
CA SER A 276 -9.82 14.22 11.74
C SER A 276 -10.96 15.23 11.80
N ALA A 277 -11.78 15.17 12.85
CA ALA A 277 -12.74 16.22 13.13
C ALA A 277 -11.97 17.54 13.29
N VAL A 278 -12.36 18.58 12.55
CA VAL A 278 -11.85 19.92 12.81
C VAL A 278 -12.21 20.23 14.26
N LYS A 279 -11.21 20.37 15.13
CA LYS A 279 -11.43 20.94 16.46
C LYS A 279 -11.97 22.34 16.21
N ARG A 280 -13.29 22.54 16.24
CA ARG A 280 -13.86 23.86 16.42
C ARG A 280 -13.15 24.39 17.65
N LYS A 281 -12.34 25.45 17.50
CA LYS A 281 -11.90 26.22 18.67
C LYS A 281 -13.21 26.51 19.39
N ALA A 282 -13.42 25.89 20.55
CA ALA A 282 -14.52 26.28 21.39
C ALA A 282 -14.30 27.77 21.57
N GLN A 283 -15.18 28.59 20.99
CA GLN A 283 -15.28 29.96 21.45
C GLN A 283 -15.55 29.78 22.93
N PHE A 284 -14.55 30.03 23.77
CA PHE A 284 -14.79 30.28 25.16
C PHE A 284 -15.74 31.46 25.17
N ARG A 285 -17.05 31.19 25.20
CA ARG A 285 -18.03 32.15 25.69
C ARG A 285 -17.56 32.38 27.11
N LYS A 286 -16.75 33.41 27.29
CA LYS A 286 -16.33 33.94 28.59
C LYS A 286 -17.64 34.07 29.35
N ARG A 287 -17.92 33.16 30.29
CA ARG A 287 -19.12 33.27 31.13
C ARG A 287 -19.04 34.67 31.73
N LYS A 288 -19.96 35.56 31.38
CA LYS A 288 -20.11 36.83 32.10
C LYS A 288 -20.40 36.43 33.54
N ARG A 289 -19.39 36.50 34.40
CA ARG A 289 -19.58 36.46 35.84
C ARG A 289 -20.18 37.81 36.19
N TYR A 290 -21.49 37.82 36.45
CA TYR A 290 -22.13 38.96 37.06
C TYR A 290 -21.61 39.03 38.49
N ASN A 291 -21.06 40.20 38.86
CA ASN A 291 -20.62 40.43 40.21
C ASN A 291 -21.88 40.58 41.08
N VAL A 292 -22.23 39.54 41.83
CA VAL A 292 -23.44 39.53 42.67
C VAL A 292 -23.31 40.50 43.84
N VAL A 293 -22.08 40.93 44.18
CA VAL A 293 -21.81 41.88 45.25
C VAL A 293 -22.29 43.29 44.90
N THR A 294 -22.30 43.65 43.61
CA THR A 294 -22.83 44.97 43.16
C THR A 294 -24.36 45.04 43.14
N LEU A 295 -25.07 43.95 43.42
CA LEU A 295 -26.54 43.91 43.49
C LEU A 295 -27.10 44.13 44.92
N HIS A 296 -26.24 44.25 45.94
CA HIS A 296 -26.66 44.41 47.34
C HIS A 296 -26.52 45.83 47.90
N ASN A 297 -26.16 46.82 47.08
CA ASN A 297 -26.20 48.22 47.52
C ASN A 297 -27.46 48.90 46.97
N GLU A 298 -28.52 48.90 47.77
CA GLU A 298 -29.76 49.67 47.53
C GLU A 298 -29.58 51.20 47.65
N THR A 299 -28.36 51.73 47.67
CA THR A 299 -28.13 53.15 47.95
C THR A 299 -27.77 54.04 46.77
N ASN A 300 -27.85 53.58 45.51
CA ASN A 300 -27.68 54.50 44.36
C ASN A 300 -28.68 54.28 43.21
N ALA A 301 -29.94 53.99 43.54
CA ALA A 301 -31.04 54.25 42.62
C ALA A 301 -31.59 55.67 42.87
N LYS A 302 -30.95 56.68 42.27
CA LYS A 302 -31.54 57.98 41.84
C LYS A 302 -30.47 59.00 41.40
N LYS A 303 -30.17 59.01 40.10
CA LYS A 303 -30.39 60.12 39.15
C LYS A 303 -29.73 59.81 37.82
#